data_AF-A0A7C0YGS8-F1
#
_entry.id   AF-A0A7C0YGS8-F1
#
_cell.length_a   1.000
_cell.length_b   1.000
_cell.length_c   1.000
_cell.angle_alpha   90.00
_cell.angle_beta   90.00
_cell.angle_gamma   90.00
#
_symmetry.space_group_name_H-M   'P 1'
#
loop_
_entity.id
_entity.type
_entity.pdbx_description
1 polymer ?
#
loop_
_entity_poly.entity_id
_entity_poly.type
_entity_poly.pdbx_seq_one_letter_code
_entity_poly.pdbx_strand_id
1 'polypeptide(L)'
;MEKDFDGLIKKWNPVNEFFFVVNDKYKGVNADCEIIIQKIKKTHNLLKAAFKTPKDLENILFTLTDDQIISVTGYLPDPMKIKKLDFSILNEIIVYIMQLHLPQVNDSEMILPDWDEKVKFNKLTSLPSLYLNNGYFQIGALDEYLKNNGDFMAEELKEKMRQIYIVEKLDGKSGDDLFWAVVNKAAPKAESPLQSAVIVIMAKYFETCDIFEEPEA
;
A
#
# COMPACT_ATOMS: atom_id res chain seq x y z
N MET A 1 -9.34 15.73 0.33
CA MET A 1 -9.69 16.61 -0.80
C MET A 1 -10.23 17.98 -0.38
N GLU A 2 -11.41 18.09 0.24
CA GLU A 2 -11.96 19.41 0.63
C GLU A 2 -11.03 20.15 1.61
N LYS A 3 -10.52 19.45 2.63
CA LYS A 3 -9.49 19.99 3.55
C LYS A 3 -8.22 20.46 2.83
N ASP A 4 -7.79 19.74 1.79
CA ASP A 4 -6.59 20.08 1.00
C ASP A 4 -6.82 21.34 0.17
N PHE A 5 -8.01 21.46 -0.43
CA PHE A 5 -8.41 22.66 -1.17
C PHE A 5 -8.52 23.88 -0.24
N ASP A 6 -9.12 23.73 0.94
CA ASP A 6 -9.19 24.78 1.96
C ASP A 6 -7.79 25.25 2.38
N GLY A 7 -6.85 24.31 2.53
CA GLY A 7 -5.44 24.63 2.79
C GLY A 7 -4.79 25.40 1.64
N LEU A 8 -5.04 24.99 0.40
CA LEU A 8 -4.53 25.64 -0.80
C LEU A 8 -4.99 27.09 -0.89
N ILE A 9 -6.30 27.36 -0.82
CA ILE A 9 -6.85 28.72 -0.97
C ILE A 9 -6.43 29.65 0.16
N LYS A 10 -6.21 29.13 1.38
CA LYS A 10 -5.71 29.93 2.50
C LYS A 10 -4.29 30.43 2.26
N LYS A 11 -3.47 29.65 1.56
CA LYS A 11 -2.05 29.95 1.33
C LYS A 11 -1.80 30.65 -0.01
N TRP A 12 -2.56 30.32 -1.03
CA TRP A 12 -2.35 30.77 -2.40
C TRP A 12 -3.70 31.20 -3.00
N ASN A 13 -3.99 32.50 -2.99
CA ASN A 13 -5.20 33.07 -3.56
C ASN A 13 -4.84 34.26 -4.47
N PRO A 14 -5.38 34.37 -5.70
CA PRO A 14 -6.40 33.50 -6.32
C PRO A 14 -5.88 32.14 -6.80
N VAL A 15 -6.77 31.13 -6.79
CA VAL A 15 -6.57 29.81 -7.43
C VAL A 15 -7.41 29.72 -8.69
N ASN A 16 -6.80 29.36 -9.82
CA ASN A 16 -7.50 29.19 -11.09
C ASN A 16 -7.85 27.71 -11.38
N GLU A 17 -6.95 26.80 -11.01
CA GLU A 17 -7.09 25.37 -11.27
C GLU A 17 -6.71 24.56 -10.04
N PHE A 18 -7.41 23.45 -9.82
CA PHE A 18 -7.14 22.52 -8.72
C PHE A 18 -7.08 21.09 -9.25
N PHE A 19 -5.97 20.40 -9.01
CA PHE A 19 -5.85 18.98 -9.32
C PHE A 19 -5.60 18.20 -8.05
N PHE A 20 -6.48 17.24 -7.76
CA PHE A 20 -6.27 16.31 -6.66
C PHE A 20 -5.58 15.06 -7.18
N VAL A 21 -4.36 14.79 -6.71
CA VAL A 21 -3.61 13.59 -7.10
C VAL A 21 -4.10 12.43 -6.25
N VAL A 22 -4.52 11.34 -6.90
CA VAL A 22 -5.01 10.14 -6.22
C VAL A 22 -4.41 8.92 -6.90
N ASN A 23 -3.90 7.98 -6.11
CA ASN A 23 -3.55 6.66 -6.62
C ASN A 23 -4.82 5.81 -6.71
N ASP A 24 -5.44 5.81 -7.89
CA ASP A 24 -6.64 5.00 -8.17
C ASP A 24 -6.31 3.51 -8.39
N LYS A 25 -5.04 3.11 -8.29
CA LYS A 25 -4.53 1.77 -8.59
C LYS A 25 -4.96 1.26 -9.97
N TYR A 26 -5.14 2.16 -10.95
CA TYR A 26 -5.66 1.87 -12.29
C TYR A 26 -7.07 1.26 -12.28
N LYS A 27 -7.83 1.44 -11.20
CA LYS A 27 -9.23 0.99 -11.06
C LYS A 27 -10.24 2.11 -11.34
N GLY A 28 -9.78 3.34 -11.57
CA GLY A 28 -10.62 4.52 -11.75
C GLY A 28 -10.99 5.19 -10.43
N VAL A 29 -11.35 6.47 -10.52
CA VAL A 29 -11.80 7.27 -9.37
C VAL A 29 -13.29 7.01 -9.10
N ASN A 30 -13.66 6.87 -7.83
CA ASN A 30 -15.04 6.67 -7.42
C ASN A 30 -15.94 7.87 -7.82
N ALA A 31 -17.17 7.60 -8.28
CA ALA A 31 -18.10 8.62 -8.75
C ALA A 31 -18.45 9.68 -7.70
N ASP A 32 -18.53 9.33 -6.42
CA ASP A 32 -18.81 10.28 -5.33
C ASP A 32 -17.67 11.30 -5.17
N CYS A 33 -16.42 10.87 -5.41
CA CYS A 33 -15.27 11.75 -5.41
C CYS A 33 -15.33 12.75 -6.58
N GLU A 34 -15.82 12.31 -7.75
CA GLU A 34 -16.06 13.20 -8.90
C GLU A 34 -17.14 14.24 -8.60
N ILE A 35 -18.21 13.86 -7.89
CA ILE A 35 -19.24 14.83 -7.47
C ILE A 35 -18.64 15.92 -6.58
N ILE A 36 -17.78 15.52 -5.61
CA ILE A 36 -17.11 16.46 -4.70
C ILE A 36 -16.20 17.42 -5.47
N ILE A 37 -15.37 16.93 -6.39
CA ILE A 37 -14.44 17.81 -7.11
C ILE A 37 -15.18 18.79 -8.04
N GLN A 38 -16.29 18.36 -8.65
CA GLN A 38 -17.15 19.24 -9.44
C GLN A 38 -17.87 20.29 -8.58
N LYS A 39 -18.24 19.95 -7.34
CA LYS A 39 -18.79 20.91 -6.38
C LYS A 39 -17.75 21.98 -6.05
N ILE A 40 -16.51 21.60 -5.73
CA ILE A 40 -15.40 22.55 -5.48
C ILE A 40 -15.22 23.50 -6.68
N LYS A 41 -15.17 22.95 -7.90
CA LYS A 41 -15.05 23.75 -9.13
C LYS A 41 -16.11 24.86 -9.20
N LYS A 42 -17.38 24.47 -9.00
CA LYS A 42 -18.53 25.38 -9.10
C LYS A 42 -18.54 26.41 -7.98
N THR A 43 -18.35 25.98 -6.73
CA THR A 43 -18.40 26.85 -5.56
C THR A 43 -17.33 27.94 -5.60
N HIS A 44 -16.15 27.62 -6.14
CA HIS A 44 -15.01 28.54 -6.18
C HIS A 44 -14.74 29.13 -7.57
N ASN A 45 -15.63 28.92 -8.55
CA ASN A 45 -15.51 29.41 -9.92
C ASN A 45 -14.15 29.08 -10.58
N LEU A 46 -13.63 27.88 -10.32
CA LEU A 46 -12.35 27.45 -10.89
C LEU A 46 -12.50 27.18 -12.39
N LEU A 47 -11.47 27.53 -13.16
CA LEU A 47 -11.39 27.17 -14.58
C LEU A 47 -11.40 25.65 -14.74
N LYS A 48 -10.67 24.95 -13.86
CA LYS A 48 -10.57 23.48 -13.87
C LYS A 48 -10.46 22.93 -12.45
N ALA A 49 -11.24 21.88 -12.16
CA ALA A 49 -10.98 21.00 -11.05
C ALA A 49 -11.15 19.55 -11.52
N ALA A 50 -10.15 18.70 -11.29
CA ALA A 50 -10.13 17.32 -11.75
C ALA A 50 -9.13 16.47 -10.96
N PHE A 51 -9.24 15.15 -11.07
CA PHE A 51 -8.22 14.26 -10.56
C PHE A 51 -7.00 14.18 -11.48
N LYS A 52 -5.86 13.83 -10.88
CA LYS A 52 -4.69 13.30 -11.59
C LYS A 52 -4.43 11.90 -11.05
N THR A 53 -4.66 10.91 -11.89
CA THR A 53 -4.42 9.49 -11.61
C THR A 53 -2.97 9.11 -11.95
N PRO A 54 -2.46 7.94 -11.51
CA PRO A 54 -1.15 7.44 -11.94
C PRO A 54 -1.04 7.39 -13.47
N LYS A 55 -2.10 6.97 -14.17
CA LYS A 55 -2.16 6.99 -15.63
C LYS A 55 -2.00 8.41 -16.21
N ASP A 56 -2.64 9.41 -15.61
CA ASP A 56 -2.46 10.80 -16.05
C ASP A 56 -1.03 11.29 -15.82
N LEU A 57 -0.42 10.90 -14.70
CA LEU A 57 0.97 11.25 -14.37
C LEU A 57 1.95 10.57 -15.31
N GLU A 58 1.76 9.29 -15.64
CA GLU A 58 2.54 8.59 -16.66
C GLU A 58 2.44 9.28 -18.02
N ASN A 59 1.22 9.62 -18.45
CA ASN A 59 1.01 10.34 -19.69
C ASN A 59 1.72 11.70 -19.69
N ILE A 60 1.72 12.41 -18.56
CA ILE A 60 2.49 13.66 -18.43
C ILE A 60 3.99 13.36 -18.50
N LEU A 61 4.48 12.38 -17.74
CA LEU A 61 5.89 12.01 -17.66
C LEU A 61 6.46 11.66 -19.04
N PHE A 62 5.75 10.85 -19.82
CA PHE A 62 6.17 10.43 -21.16
C PHE A 62 5.98 11.51 -22.25
N THR A 63 5.49 12.70 -21.89
CA THR A 63 5.60 13.89 -22.76
C THR A 63 6.86 14.71 -22.51
N LEU A 64 7.58 14.44 -21.42
CA LEU A 64 8.83 15.12 -21.09
C LEU A 64 10.01 14.56 -21.87
N THR A 65 11.08 15.34 -21.96
CA THR A 65 12.38 14.87 -22.51
C THR A 65 13.07 13.93 -21.53
N ASP A 66 14.00 13.10 -22.03
CA ASP A 66 14.75 12.15 -21.19
C ASP A 66 15.43 12.82 -19.99
N ASP A 67 16.07 13.98 -20.19
CA ASP A 67 16.72 14.74 -19.10
C ASP A 67 15.71 15.18 -18.03
N GLN A 68 14.51 15.59 -18.44
CA GLN A 68 13.44 15.96 -17.52
C GLN A 68 12.86 14.73 -16.80
N ILE A 69 12.69 13.61 -17.50
CA ILE A 69 12.27 12.34 -16.89
C ILE A 69 13.29 11.89 -15.85
N ILE A 70 14.59 11.98 -16.14
CA ILE A 70 15.67 11.65 -15.19
C ILE A 70 15.67 12.63 -14.01
N SER A 71 15.37 13.92 -14.23
CA SER A 71 15.27 14.88 -13.12
C SER A 71 14.13 14.58 -12.15
N VAL A 72 13.05 13.95 -12.62
CA VAL A 72 11.88 13.56 -11.82
C VAL A 72 12.07 12.20 -11.18
N THR A 73 12.53 11.21 -11.95
CA THR A 73 12.62 9.81 -11.53
C THR A 73 13.97 9.44 -10.90
N GLY A 74 14.99 10.29 -11.07
CA GLY A 74 16.37 9.97 -10.76
C GLY A 74 16.96 8.98 -11.77
N TYR A 75 17.96 8.21 -11.34
CA TYR A 75 18.48 7.11 -12.14
C TYR A 75 17.51 5.93 -12.11
N LEU A 76 16.95 5.58 -13.26
CA LEU A 76 16.14 4.38 -13.39
C LEU A 76 16.98 3.13 -13.07
N PRO A 77 16.47 2.21 -12.23
CA PRO A 77 17.17 0.96 -11.96
C PRO A 77 17.27 0.13 -13.25
N ASP A 78 18.41 -0.53 -13.41
CA ASP A 78 18.64 -1.47 -14.51
C ASP A 78 17.54 -2.55 -14.49
N PRO A 79 16.69 -2.66 -15.53
CA PRO A 79 15.59 -3.62 -15.58
C PRO A 79 16.06 -5.07 -15.40
N MET A 80 17.30 -5.39 -15.80
CA MET A 80 17.87 -6.73 -15.62
C MET A 80 18.22 -7.03 -14.15
N LYS A 81 18.36 -6.01 -13.31
CA LYS A 81 18.65 -6.13 -11.88
C LYS A 81 17.39 -6.04 -11.01
N ILE A 82 16.24 -5.68 -11.59
CA ILE A 82 14.96 -5.70 -10.89
C ILE A 82 14.59 -7.16 -10.64
N LYS A 83 14.78 -7.61 -9.41
CA LYS A 83 14.29 -8.93 -8.98
C LYS A 83 12.76 -8.86 -8.90
N LYS A 84 12.10 -9.52 -9.84
CA LYS A 84 10.66 -9.74 -9.79
C LYS A 84 10.33 -10.72 -8.66
N LEU A 85 9.15 -10.56 -8.08
CA LEU A 85 8.60 -11.53 -7.13
C LEU A 85 8.57 -12.91 -7.79
N ASP A 86 9.22 -13.88 -7.15
CA ASP A 86 9.24 -15.25 -7.64
C ASP A 86 7.94 -15.96 -7.21
N PHE A 87 7.09 -16.28 -8.18
CA PHE A 87 5.81 -16.92 -7.92
C PHE A 87 5.93 -18.36 -7.40
N SER A 88 7.06 -19.03 -7.63
CA SER A 88 7.30 -20.35 -7.04
C SER A 88 7.52 -20.25 -5.53
N ILE A 89 8.32 -19.27 -5.10
CA ILE A 89 8.57 -18.94 -3.69
C ILE A 89 7.27 -18.45 -3.04
N LEU A 90 6.50 -17.61 -3.74
CA LEU A 90 5.21 -17.13 -3.24
C LEU A 90 4.22 -18.29 -3.00
N ASN A 91 4.13 -19.22 -3.94
CA ASN A 91 3.28 -20.40 -3.80
C ASN A 91 3.71 -21.27 -2.62
N GLU A 92 5.02 -21.49 -2.43
CA GLU A 92 5.55 -22.23 -1.27
C GLU A 92 5.12 -21.57 0.05
N ILE A 93 5.25 -20.25 0.16
CA ILE A 93 4.86 -19.49 1.36
C ILE A 93 3.37 -19.58 1.61
N ILE A 94 2.54 -19.39 0.60
CA ILE A 94 1.08 -19.41 0.77
C ILE A 94 0.62 -20.80 1.21
N VAL A 95 1.13 -21.86 0.58
CA VAL A 95 0.84 -23.24 0.99
C VAL A 95 1.26 -23.49 2.44
N TYR A 96 2.44 -22.99 2.85
CA TYR A 96 2.88 -23.09 4.23
C TYR A 96 1.95 -22.36 5.20
N ILE A 97 1.60 -21.10 4.91
CA ILE A 97 0.71 -20.28 5.74
C ILE A 97 -0.66 -20.95 5.91
N MET A 98 -1.20 -21.54 4.83
CA MET A 98 -2.49 -22.23 4.87
C MET A 98 -2.48 -23.46 5.78
N GLN A 99 -1.33 -24.13 5.93
CA GLN A 99 -1.16 -25.29 6.81
C GLN A 99 -0.97 -24.93 8.29
N LEU A 100 -0.78 -23.65 8.63
CA LEU A 100 -0.64 -23.21 10.01
C LEU A 100 -1.95 -23.38 10.78
N HIS A 101 -1.86 -24.02 11.94
CA HIS A 101 -2.97 -24.16 12.88
C HIS A 101 -2.97 -22.95 13.82
N LEU A 102 -3.82 -21.97 13.53
CA LEU A 102 -3.91 -20.69 14.22
C LEU A 102 -5.29 -20.53 14.87
N PRO A 103 -5.39 -19.82 16.01
CA PRO A 103 -6.67 -19.55 16.64
C PRO A 103 -7.55 -18.65 15.77
N GLN A 104 -8.86 -18.82 15.86
CA GLN A 104 -9.83 -17.90 15.25
C GLN A 104 -9.81 -16.57 16.00
N VAL A 105 -9.87 -15.45 15.29
CA VAL A 105 -9.81 -14.12 15.89
C VAL A 105 -10.96 -13.24 15.42
N ASN A 106 -11.68 -12.62 16.36
CA ASN A 106 -12.83 -11.76 16.06
C ASN A 106 -12.41 -10.50 15.31
N ASP A 107 -13.26 -10.04 14.39
CA ASP A 107 -13.08 -8.80 13.63
C ASP A 107 -13.04 -7.55 14.53
N SER A 108 -12.23 -6.58 14.12
CA SER A 108 -12.21 -5.22 14.65
C SER A 108 -12.56 -4.24 13.54
N GLU A 109 -13.23 -3.14 13.88
CA GLU A 109 -13.59 -2.10 12.91
C GLU A 109 -12.34 -1.45 12.30
N MET A 110 -12.45 -1.14 11.01
CA MET A 110 -11.35 -0.69 10.16
C MET A 110 -11.47 0.81 9.88
N ILE A 111 -10.43 1.56 10.19
CA ILE A 111 -10.24 2.94 9.74
C ILE A 111 -9.09 2.89 8.72
N LEU A 112 -9.18 3.68 7.65
CA LEU A 112 -8.11 3.82 6.65
C LEU A 112 -7.26 5.06 6.96
N PRO A 113 -6.05 4.94 7.53
CA PRO A 113 -5.13 6.05 7.69
C PRO A 113 -4.09 6.13 6.58
N ASP A 114 -3.28 7.18 6.66
CA ASP A 114 -2.09 7.40 5.83
C ASP A 114 -0.99 6.39 6.17
N TRP A 115 -0.31 5.86 5.15
CA TRP A 115 0.75 4.84 5.26
C TRP A 115 1.88 5.28 6.21
N ASP A 116 2.34 6.53 6.09
CA ASP A 116 3.46 7.04 6.90
C ASP A 116 3.04 7.28 8.34
N GLU A 117 1.78 7.66 8.57
CA GLU A 117 1.21 7.78 9.92
C GLU A 117 1.11 6.41 10.59
N LYS A 118 0.66 5.38 9.85
CA LYS A 118 0.59 4.00 10.33
C LYS A 118 1.97 3.44 10.69
N VAL A 119 2.98 3.71 9.87
CA VAL A 119 4.38 3.32 10.16
C VAL A 119 4.86 3.91 11.49
N LYS A 120 4.62 5.20 11.71
CA LYS A 120 4.99 5.90 12.95
C LYS A 120 4.20 5.38 14.15
N PHE A 121 2.89 5.19 13.99
CA PHE A 121 2.00 4.71 15.05
C PHE A 121 2.46 3.35 15.59
N ASN A 122 2.82 2.44 14.68
CA ASN A 122 3.30 1.10 15.02
C ASN A 122 4.77 1.06 15.45
N LYS A 123 5.45 2.21 15.62
CA LYS A 123 6.84 2.32 16.07
C LYS A 123 7.83 1.51 15.21
N LEU A 124 7.58 1.43 13.92
CA LEU A 124 8.48 0.75 12.98
C LEU A 124 9.69 1.64 12.71
N THR A 125 10.90 1.10 12.89
CA THR A 125 12.13 1.82 12.57
C THR A 125 12.38 1.86 11.07
N SER A 126 13.39 2.61 10.65
CA SER A 126 13.73 2.83 9.24
C SER A 126 13.87 1.54 8.42
N LEU A 127 14.29 0.43 9.03
CA LEU A 127 14.54 -0.81 8.30
C LEU A 127 13.24 -1.58 7.98
N PRO A 128 12.37 -1.95 8.95
CA PRO A 128 11.04 -2.48 8.64
C PRO A 128 10.19 -1.55 7.74
N SER A 129 10.27 -0.23 7.94
CA SER A 129 9.60 0.73 7.06
C SER A 129 10.12 0.64 5.62
N LEU A 130 11.44 0.58 5.43
CA LEU A 130 12.04 0.41 4.10
C LEU A 130 11.59 -0.91 3.45
N TYR A 131 11.51 -1.98 4.22
CA TYR A 131 11.03 -3.28 3.73
C TYR A 131 9.56 -3.24 3.31
N LEU A 132 8.68 -2.65 4.11
CA LEU A 132 7.27 -2.46 3.74
C LEU A 132 7.14 -1.58 2.49
N ASN A 133 7.91 -0.50 2.39
CA ASN A 133 7.92 0.37 1.20
C ASN A 133 8.37 -0.40 -0.05
N ASN A 134 9.41 -1.22 0.05
CA ASN A 134 9.86 -2.07 -1.05
C ASN A 134 8.83 -3.14 -1.41
N GLY A 135 8.10 -3.67 -0.40
CA GLY A 135 7.00 -4.60 -0.60
C GLY A 135 5.79 -3.96 -1.27
N TYR A 136 5.49 -2.70 -0.93
CA TYR A 136 4.40 -1.91 -1.49
C TYR A 136 4.47 -1.82 -3.02
N PHE A 137 5.67 -1.56 -3.55
CA PHE A 137 5.89 -1.51 -5.01
C PHE A 137 5.66 -2.85 -5.72
N GLN A 138 5.59 -3.97 -4.98
CA GLN A 138 5.37 -5.31 -5.53
C GLN A 138 3.94 -5.83 -5.30
N ILE A 139 3.06 -5.07 -4.63
CA ILE A 139 1.66 -5.48 -4.38
C ILE A 139 0.93 -5.78 -5.69
N GLY A 140 1.19 -5.05 -6.77
CA GLY A 140 0.56 -5.30 -8.07
C GLY A 140 0.86 -6.71 -8.62
N ALA A 141 2.09 -7.21 -8.46
CA ALA A 141 2.46 -8.56 -8.87
C ALA A 141 1.80 -9.64 -7.97
N LEU A 142 1.67 -9.35 -6.68
CA LEU A 142 0.94 -10.21 -5.75
C LEU A 142 -0.56 -10.25 -6.07
N ASP A 143 -1.17 -9.11 -6.38
CA ASP A 143 -2.59 -9.01 -6.78
C ASP A 143 -2.86 -9.81 -8.06
N GLU A 144 -1.97 -9.74 -9.04
CA GLU A 144 -2.05 -10.55 -10.26
C GLU A 144 -1.98 -12.05 -9.95
N TYR A 145 -1.04 -12.45 -9.08
CA TYR A 145 -0.93 -13.83 -8.64
C TYR A 145 -2.21 -14.31 -7.94
N LEU A 146 -2.71 -13.57 -6.95
CA LEU A 146 -3.91 -13.97 -6.18
C LEU A 146 -5.15 -14.04 -7.07
N LYS A 147 -5.33 -13.08 -7.99
CA LYS A 147 -6.43 -13.10 -8.95
C LYS A 147 -6.42 -14.34 -9.83
N ASN A 148 -5.23 -14.82 -10.21
CA ASN A 148 -5.08 -16.03 -11.03
C ASN A 148 -5.27 -17.33 -10.23
N ASN A 149 -5.23 -17.29 -8.90
CA ASN A 149 -5.38 -18.45 -8.01
C ASN A 149 -6.72 -18.50 -7.26
N GLY A 150 -7.57 -17.47 -7.40
CA GLY A 150 -8.97 -17.46 -6.97
C GLY A 150 -9.24 -16.68 -5.67
N ASP A 151 -10.42 -16.06 -5.58
CA ASP A 151 -10.80 -15.16 -4.48
C ASP A 151 -10.78 -15.83 -3.10
N PHE A 152 -11.12 -17.12 -3.05
CA PHE A 152 -11.07 -17.89 -1.80
C PHE A 152 -9.65 -17.94 -1.21
N MET A 153 -8.62 -18.13 -2.05
CA MET A 153 -7.24 -18.15 -1.60
C MET A 153 -6.80 -16.79 -1.05
N ALA A 154 -7.21 -15.70 -1.71
CA ALA A 154 -6.87 -14.34 -1.30
C ALA A 154 -7.47 -14.00 0.08
N GLU A 155 -8.73 -14.40 0.31
CA GLU A 155 -9.42 -14.18 1.58
C GLU A 155 -8.85 -15.05 2.70
N GLU A 156 -8.56 -16.32 2.43
CA GLU A 156 -7.95 -17.21 3.42
C GLU A 156 -6.52 -16.77 3.78
N LEU A 157 -5.73 -16.30 2.81
CA LEU A 157 -4.40 -15.75 3.07
C LEU A 157 -4.47 -14.49 3.96
N LYS A 158 -5.44 -13.61 3.71
CA LYS A 158 -5.68 -12.41 4.53
C LYS A 158 -5.95 -12.80 5.98
N GLU A 159 -6.89 -13.71 6.18
CA GLU A 159 -7.27 -14.16 7.52
C GLU A 159 -6.11 -14.85 8.25
N LYS A 160 -5.35 -15.71 7.57
CA LYS A 160 -4.16 -16.34 8.17
C LYS A 160 -3.11 -15.31 8.58
N MET A 161 -2.83 -14.32 7.73
CA MET A 161 -1.86 -13.27 8.05
C MET A 161 -2.31 -12.42 9.26
N ARG A 162 -3.61 -12.11 9.32
CA ARG A 162 -4.22 -11.43 10.46
C ARG A 162 -4.10 -12.25 11.74
N GLN A 163 -4.37 -13.55 11.69
CA GLN A 163 -4.22 -14.46 12.83
C GLN A 163 -2.77 -14.52 13.33
N ILE A 164 -1.79 -14.62 12.41
CA ILE A 164 -0.36 -14.56 12.77
C ILE A 164 -0.05 -13.27 13.51
N TYR A 165 -0.46 -12.12 12.95
CA TYR A 165 -0.25 -10.82 13.57
C TYR A 165 -0.83 -10.75 14.99
N ILE A 166 -2.08 -11.18 15.18
CA ILE A 166 -2.75 -11.09 16.48
C ILE A 166 -2.11 -12.03 17.50
N VAL A 167 -1.74 -13.25 17.11
CA VAL A 167 -1.03 -14.19 18.00
C VAL A 167 0.29 -13.59 18.48
N GLU A 168 1.11 -13.07 17.57
CA GLU A 168 2.42 -12.52 17.92
C GLU A 168 2.30 -11.23 18.75
N LYS A 169 1.25 -10.43 18.51
CA LYS A 169 0.94 -9.25 19.32
C LYS A 169 0.48 -9.61 20.73
N LEU A 170 -0.41 -10.61 20.86
CA LEU A 170 -0.88 -11.10 22.16
C LEU A 170 0.26 -11.73 22.99
N ASP A 171 1.31 -12.21 22.32
CA ASP A 171 2.57 -12.64 22.94
C ASP A 171 3.45 -11.47 23.41
N GLY A 172 2.93 -10.23 23.38
CA GLY A 172 3.58 -9.04 23.92
C GLY A 172 4.58 -8.36 22.98
N LYS A 173 4.66 -8.80 21.71
CA LYS A 173 5.56 -8.18 20.73
C LYS A 173 4.99 -6.87 20.20
N SER A 174 5.87 -5.91 19.90
CA SER A 174 5.49 -4.60 19.34
C SER A 174 6.60 -4.05 18.44
N GLY A 175 6.30 -3.03 17.63
CA GLY A 175 7.31 -2.39 16.76
C GLY A 175 8.01 -3.38 15.83
N ASP A 176 9.33 -3.20 15.72
CA ASP A 176 10.19 -4.07 14.91
C ASP A 176 10.14 -5.54 15.34
N ASP A 177 10.00 -5.82 16.64
CA ASP A 177 9.94 -7.19 17.15
C ASP A 177 8.67 -7.90 16.66
N LEU A 178 7.54 -7.19 16.63
CA LEU A 178 6.30 -7.70 16.07
C LEU A 178 6.42 -7.91 14.56
N PHE A 179 7.03 -6.96 13.86
CA PHE A 179 7.29 -7.10 12.43
C PHE A 179 8.08 -8.37 12.11
N TRP A 180 9.22 -8.58 12.75
CA TRP A 180 10.05 -9.75 12.48
C TRP A 180 9.42 -11.05 12.97
N ALA A 181 8.65 -11.02 14.05
CA ALA A 181 7.92 -12.20 14.50
C ALA A 181 6.87 -12.65 13.48
N VAL A 182 6.10 -11.72 12.90
CA VAL A 182 5.16 -12.02 11.82
C VAL A 182 5.89 -12.57 10.60
N VAL A 183 7.00 -11.92 10.17
CA VAL A 183 7.82 -12.40 9.05
C VAL A 183 8.30 -13.84 9.26
N ASN A 184 8.88 -14.10 10.44
CA ASN A 184 9.47 -15.40 10.75
C ASN A 184 8.41 -16.48 10.97
N LYS A 185 7.21 -16.13 11.42
CA LYS A 185 6.09 -17.06 11.62
C LYS A 185 5.44 -17.46 10.30
N ALA A 186 5.38 -16.53 9.34
CA ALA A 186 4.79 -16.76 8.02
C ALA A 186 5.78 -17.37 7.00
N ALA A 187 7.09 -17.35 7.28
CA ALA A 187 8.09 -17.99 6.44
C ALA A 187 8.36 -19.44 6.91
N PRO A 188 8.41 -20.44 6.00
CA PRO A 188 8.73 -21.81 6.38
C PRO A 188 10.16 -21.96 6.92
N LYS A 189 11.06 -21.05 6.51
CA LYS A 189 12.46 -20.96 6.95
C LYS A 189 12.90 -19.50 6.97
N ALA A 190 13.88 -19.18 7.82
CA ALA A 190 14.51 -17.87 7.90
C ALA A 190 15.53 -17.65 6.76
N GLU A 191 15.06 -17.71 5.52
CA GLU A 191 15.86 -17.43 4.33
C GLU A 191 15.40 -16.12 3.69
N SER A 192 16.37 -15.30 3.27
CA SER A 192 16.10 -13.96 2.73
C SER A 192 15.07 -13.93 1.60
N PRO A 193 15.06 -14.86 0.61
CA PRO A 193 14.04 -14.86 -0.44
C PRO A 193 12.63 -15.12 0.09
N LEU A 194 12.48 -16.04 1.04
CA LEU A 194 11.20 -16.39 1.65
C LEU A 194 10.66 -15.22 2.48
N GLN A 195 11.50 -14.66 3.34
CA GLN A 195 11.15 -13.50 4.15
C GLN A 195 10.80 -12.28 3.28
N SER A 196 11.50 -12.08 2.17
CA SER A 196 11.20 -10.99 1.23
C SER A 196 9.80 -11.14 0.62
N ALA A 197 9.40 -12.35 0.21
CA ALA A 197 8.07 -12.59 -0.32
C ALA A 197 6.97 -12.48 0.77
N VAL A 198 7.25 -12.91 2.00
CA VAL A 198 6.36 -12.66 3.15
C VAL A 198 6.18 -11.16 3.39
N ILE A 199 7.25 -10.36 3.31
CA ILE A 199 7.18 -8.90 3.47
C ILE A 199 6.29 -8.26 2.39
N VAL A 200 6.28 -8.77 1.15
CA VAL A 200 5.34 -8.29 0.11
C VAL A 200 3.89 -8.59 0.51
N ILE A 201 3.61 -9.79 1.02
CA ILE A 201 2.28 -10.16 1.54
C ILE A 201 1.90 -9.24 2.72
N MET A 202 2.83 -8.99 3.65
CA MET A 202 2.61 -8.08 4.77
C MET A 202 2.34 -6.66 4.28
N ALA A 203 3.06 -6.15 3.27
CA ALA A 203 2.84 -4.81 2.74
C ALA A 203 1.41 -4.65 2.18
N LYS A 204 0.87 -5.69 1.51
CA LYS A 204 -0.53 -5.71 1.06
C LYS A 204 -1.50 -5.56 2.23
N TYR A 205 -1.33 -6.35 3.29
CA TYR A 205 -2.25 -6.36 4.42
C TYR A 205 -2.03 -5.21 5.40
N PHE A 206 -0.85 -4.59 5.37
CA PHE A 206 -0.59 -3.31 6.00
C PHE A 206 -1.37 -2.20 5.28
N GLU A 207 -1.39 -2.21 3.94
CA GLU A 207 -2.15 -1.28 3.12
C GLU A 207 -3.67 -1.43 3.30
N THR A 208 -4.17 -2.67 3.38
CA THR A 208 -5.61 -2.95 3.55
C THR A 208 -6.09 -2.97 4.99
N CYS A 209 -5.24 -2.57 5.95
CA CYS A 209 -5.60 -2.43 7.37
C CYS A 209 -5.96 -3.76 8.07
N ASP A 210 -5.48 -4.89 7.54
CA ASP A 210 -5.70 -6.23 8.13
C ASP A 210 -4.63 -6.60 9.17
N ILE A 211 -3.45 -5.96 9.10
CA ILE A 211 -2.37 -6.09 10.08
C ILE A 211 -1.81 -4.73 10.46
N PHE A 212 -1.22 -4.65 11.66
CA PHE A 212 -0.75 -3.42 12.30
C PHE A 212 -1.88 -2.43 12.61
N GLU A 213 -1.75 -1.72 13.73
CA GLU A 213 -2.81 -0.86 14.25
C GLU A 213 -2.90 0.47 13.52
N GLU A 214 -4.06 1.10 13.60
CA GLU A 214 -4.31 2.42 13.04
C GLU A 214 -4.27 3.49 14.13
N PRO A 215 -3.70 4.68 13.85
CA PRO A 215 -3.88 5.83 14.74
C PRO A 215 -5.37 6.15 14.89
N GLU A 216 -5.83 6.27 16.14
CA GLU A 216 -7.17 6.81 16.44
C GLU A 216 -7.27 8.25 15.88
N ALA A 217 -8.37 8.54 15.16
CA ALA A 217 -8.63 9.82 14.52
C ALA A 217 -9.02 10.93 15.50
#